data_AF-A0A0F0CIN9-F1
#
_entry.id   AF-A0A0F0CIN9-F1
#
_cell.length_a   1.000
_cell.length_b   1.000
_cell.length_c   1.000
_cell.angle_alpha   90.00
_cell.angle_beta   90.00
_cell.angle_gamma   90.00
#
_symmetry.space_group_name_H-M   'P 1'
#
loop_
_entity.id
_entity.type
_entity.pdbx_description
1 polymer ?
#
loop_
_entity_poly.entity_id
_entity_poly.type
_entity_poly.pdbx_seq_one_letter_code
_entity_poly.pdbx_strand_id
1 'polypeptide(L)'
;MLTKKEVTNWVYKVREKAFMSLQEAYEKAVKEEEDRIFKESGAANIIKKLEASMREVNREHEKLINLVNENQEMSYETVSCYGLSYYLDRIDPVDRMIRKAIKYDSKKLTQLKKQHEDDERKVGANYAAVLAELKLKSNTKRCVEYLKELGFDTTSLEKLEHTEVSVQLDRRYLFVCGDNK
;
A
#
# COMPACT_ATOMS: atom_id res chain seq x y z
N MET A 1 25.51 -18.74 -13.00
CA MET A 1 26.29 -17.58 -13.47
C MET A 1 25.34 -16.41 -13.68
N LEU A 2 25.63 -15.27 -13.06
CA LEU A 2 24.80 -14.06 -13.15
C LEU A 2 24.87 -13.43 -14.55
N THR A 3 23.72 -13.03 -15.09
CA THR A 3 23.58 -12.44 -16.42
C THR A 3 23.26 -10.95 -16.36
N LYS A 4 23.57 -10.20 -17.44
CA LYS A 4 23.15 -8.79 -17.56
C LYS A 4 21.63 -8.61 -17.44
N LYS A 5 20.84 -9.58 -17.88
CA LYS A 5 19.37 -9.55 -17.77
C LYS A 5 18.95 -9.60 -16.30
N GLU A 6 19.57 -10.44 -15.49
CA GLU A 6 19.29 -10.54 -14.05
C GLU A 6 19.70 -9.27 -13.30
N VAL A 7 20.86 -8.67 -13.63
CA VAL A 7 21.27 -7.37 -13.07
C VAL A 7 20.28 -6.26 -13.44
N THR A 8 19.83 -6.22 -14.70
CA THR A 8 18.83 -5.24 -15.15
C THR A 8 17.49 -5.44 -14.44
N ASN A 9 17.02 -6.68 -14.31
CA ASN A 9 15.79 -7.01 -13.58
C ASN A 9 15.89 -6.66 -12.09
N TRP A 10 17.06 -6.82 -11.50
CA TRP A 10 17.32 -6.39 -10.13
C TRP A 10 17.16 -4.87 -9.99
N VAL A 11 17.72 -4.08 -10.90
CA VAL A 11 17.54 -2.61 -10.89
C VAL A 11 16.06 -2.22 -11.05
N TYR A 12 15.28 -2.92 -11.87
CA TYR A 12 13.83 -2.69 -11.95
C TYR A 12 13.13 -2.93 -10.61
N LYS A 13 13.46 -4.01 -9.89
CA LYS A 13 12.89 -4.27 -8.56
C LYS A 13 13.28 -3.22 -7.53
N VAL A 14 14.53 -2.72 -7.58
CA VAL A 14 14.97 -1.65 -6.67
C VAL A 14 14.27 -0.33 -7.01
N ARG A 15 14.05 -0.04 -8.30
CA ARG A 15 13.25 1.09 -8.78
C ARG A 15 11.81 1.01 -8.26
N GLU A 16 11.16 -0.14 -8.36
CA GLU A 16 9.80 -0.34 -7.85
C GLU A 16 9.71 -0.09 -6.35
N LYS A 17 10.66 -0.61 -5.57
CA LYS A 17 10.75 -0.33 -4.13
C LYS A 17 10.93 1.16 -3.84
N ALA A 18 11.75 1.87 -4.61
CA ALA A 18 11.93 3.31 -4.44
C ALA A 18 10.61 4.07 -4.68
N PHE A 19 9.83 3.72 -5.71
CA PHE A 19 8.50 4.30 -5.93
C PHE A 19 7.52 3.97 -4.80
N MET A 20 7.49 2.72 -4.33
CA MET A 20 6.66 2.34 -3.19
C MET A 20 7.01 3.17 -1.94
N SER A 21 8.29 3.33 -1.63
CA SER A 21 8.72 4.15 -0.49
C SER A 21 8.36 5.63 -0.65
N LEU A 22 8.42 6.19 -1.86
CA LEU A 22 7.95 7.55 -2.12
C LEU A 22 6.43 7.67 -1.91
N GLN A 23 5.66 6.70 -2.39
CA GLN A 23 4.21 6.65 -2.23
C GLN A 23 3.83 6.54 -0.75
N GLU A 24 4.44 5.62 0.00
CA GLU A 24 4.19 5.44 1.44
C GLU A 24 4.52 6.71 2.23
N ALA A 25 5.64 7.37 1.93
CA ALA A 25 6.03 8.62 2.57
C ALA A 25 5.04 9.75 2.27
N TYR A 26 4.59 9.85 1.01
CA TYR A 26 3.58 10.82 0.59
C TYR A 26 2.23 10.58 1.27
N GLU A 27 1.71 9.35 1.24
CA GLU A 27 0.45 8.97 1.87
C GLU A 27 0.47 9.25 3.38
N LYS A 28 1.59 8.93 4.04
CA LYS A 28 1.77 9.24 5.46
C LYS A 28 1.71 10.74 5.72
N ALA A 29 2.44 11.55 4.94
CA ALA A 29 2.46 13.00 5.10
C ALA A 29 1.10 13.65 4.80
N VAL A 30 0.37 13.15 3.81
CA VAL A 30 -1.01 13.57 3.50
C VAL A 30 -1.91 13.26 4.69
N LYS A 31 -1.90 12.02 5.18
CA LYS A 31 -2.74 11.61 6.31
C LYS A 31 -2.46 12.43 7.57
N GLU A 32 -1.20 12.69 7.89
CA GLU A 32 -0.82 13.55 9.02
C GLU A 32 -1.38 14.97 8.88
N GLU A 33 -1.38 15.52 7.66
CA GLU A 33 -1.93 16.85 7.40
C GLU A 33 -3.47 16.87 7.43
N GLU A 34 -4.14 15.84 6.90
CA GLU A 34 -5.59 15.68 6.98
C GLU A 34 -6.04 15.53 8.45
N ASP A 35 -5.36 14.70 9.24
CA ASP A 35 -5.62 14.52 10.67
C ASP A 35 -5.43 15.82 11.44
N ARG A 36 -4.40 16.61 11.09
CA ARG A 36 -4.17 17.94 11.66
C ARG A 36 -5.33 18.88 11.36
N ILE A 37 -5.73 19.01 10.09
CA ILE A 37 -6.86 19.86 9.66
C ILE A 37 -8.13 19.43 10.40
N PHE A 38 -8.41 18.13 10.43
CA PHE A 38 -9.58 17.58 11.09
C PHE A 38 -9.60 17.93 12.58
N LYS A 39 -8.47 17.75 13.28
CA LYS A 39 -8.35 18.05 14.71
C LYS A 39 -8.55 19.53 15.01
N GLU A 40 -7.93 20.41 14.22
CA GLU A 40 -8.01 21.87 14.40
C GLU A 40 -9.39 22.44 14.07
N SER A 41 -10.11 21.82 13.14
CA SER A 41 -11.45 22.28 12.73
C SER A 41 -12.52 22.19 13.82
N GLY A 42 -12.28 21.41 14.88
CA GLY A 42 -13.30 21.08 15.88
C GLY A 42 -14.38 20.10 15.39
N ALA A 43 -14.29 19.60 14.15
CA ALA A 43 -15.25 18.65 13.56
C ALA A 43 -15.42 17.39 14.42
N ALA A 44 -14.36 16.92 15.07
CA ALA A 44 -14.39 15.79 15.99
C ALA A 44 -15.46 15.94 17.09
N ASN A 45 -15.60 17.14 17.66
CA ASN A 45 -16.58 17.41 18.72
C ASN A 45 -18.01 17.41 18.18
N ILE A 46 -18.20 17.87 16.94
CA ILE A 46 -19.51 17.89 16.27
C ILE A 46 -19.91 16.45 15.93
N ILE A 47 -19.01 15.66 15.35
CA ILE A 47 -19.24 14.26 15.00
C ILE A 47 -19.58 13.44 16.25
N LYS A 48 -18.86 13.65 17.36
CA LYS A 48 -19.18 12.97 18.63
C LYS A 48 -20.59 13.31 19.14
N LYS A 49 -21.07 14.54 18.95
CA LYS A 49 -22.45 14.92 19.29
C LYS A 49 -23.45 14.24 18.36
N LEU A 50 -23.18 14.19 17.06
CA LEU A 50 -24.01 13.46 16.09
C LEU A 50 -24.12 11.97 16.42
N GLU A 51 -23.00 11.33 16.79
CA GLU A 51 -22.98 9.95 17.25
C GLU A 51 -23.80 9.72 18.51
N ALA A 52 -23.73 10.64 19.48
CA ALA A 52 -24.54 10.56 20.69
C ALA A 52 -26.03 10.69 20.36
N SER A 53 -26.40 11.65 19.51
CA SER A 53 -27.78 11.82 19.07
C SER A 53 -28.30 10.61 18.29
N MET A 54 -27.49 10.01 17.42
CA MET A 54 -27.91 8.83 16.66
C MET A 54 -28.12 7.61 17.57
N ARG A 55 -27.24 7.40 18.55
CA ARG A 55 -27.42 6.34 19.54
C ARG A 55 -28.70 6.53 20.36
N GLU A 56 -29.02 7.77 20.71
CA GLU A 56 -30.27 8.05 21.43
C GLU A 56 -31.50 7.79 20.55
N VAL A 57 -31.48 8.18 19.27
CA VAL A 57 -32.54 7.85 18.31
C VAL A 57 -32.73 6.34 18.20
N ASN A 58 -31.66 5.56 18.08
CA ASN A 58 -31.74 4.10 18.03
C ASN A 58 -32.37 3.54 19.30
N ARG A 59 -31.96 4.04 20.46
CA ARG A 59 -32.48 3.60 21.76
C ARG A 59 -33.98 3.88 21.92
N GLU A 60 -34.44 5.08 21.57
CA GLU A 60 -35.87 5.41 21.63
C GLU A 60 -36.69 4.62 20.60
N HIS A 61 -36.10 4.36 19.43
CA HIS A 61 -36.73 3.51 18.41
C HIS A 61 -36.91 2.06 18.91
N GLU A 62 -35.90 1.47 19.54
CA GLU A 62 -35.99 0.14 20.16
C GLU A 62 -37.08 0.08 21.25
N LYS A 63 -37.15 1.12 22.11
CA LYS A 63 -38.21 1.22 23.13
C LYS A 63 -39.60 1.24 22.49
N LEU A 64 -39.79 2.02 21.43
CA LEU A 64 -41.07 2.09 20.71
C LEU A 64 -41.43 0.74 20.09
N ILE A 65 -40.46 0.04 19.48
CA ILE A 65 -40.68 -1.30 18.92
C ILE A 65 -41.19 -2.25 20.00
N ASN A 66 -40.51 -2.29 21.16
CA ASN A 66 -40.91 -3.17 22.25
C ASN A 66 -42.30 -2.83 22.78
N LEU A 67 -42.59 -1.54 22.99
CA LEU A 67 -43.91 -1.07 23.46
C LEU A 67 -45.03 -1.50 22.51
N VAL A 68 -44.85 -1.32 21.20
CA VAL A 68 -45.85 -1.72 20.21
C VAL A 68 -46.00 -3.23 20.16
N ASN A 69 -44.91 -3.99 20.23
CA ASN A 69 -44.96 -5.46 20.23
C ASN A 69 -45.63 -6.06 21.48
N GLU A 70 -45.52 -5.40 22.63
CA GLU A 70 -46.13 -5.83 23.90
C GLU A 70 -47.60 -5.37 24.04
N ASN A 71 -48.08 -4.49 23.16
CA ASN A 71 -49.42 -3.93 23.23
C ASN A 71 -50.46 -4.85 22.55
N GLN A 72 -51.66 -4.97 23.14
CA GLN A 72 -52.74 -5.80 22.58
C GLN A 72 -53.63 -5.08 21.55
N GLU A 73 -53.58 -3.75 21.53
CA GLU A 73 -54.43 -2.86 20.71
C GLU A 73 -53.65 -2.13 19.60
N MET A 74 -52.31 -2.14 19.66
CA MET A 74 -51.43 -1.55 18.65
C MET A 74 -50.58 -2.63 18.00
N SER A 75 -50.41 -2.52 16.67
CA SER A 75 -49.45 -3.33 15.94
C SER A 75 -48.92 -2.53 14.74
N TYR A 76 -47.75 -2.92 14.24
CA TYR A 76 -47.23 -2.32 13.02
C TYR A 76 -47.98 -2.86 11.80
N GLU A 77 -48.49 -1.94 10.97
CA GLU A 77 -49.34 -2.25 9.82
C GLU A 77 -48.61 -3.05 8.73
N THR A 78 -47.27 -3.04 8.69
CA THR A 78 -46.42 -3.77 7.71
C THR A 78 -44.98 -3.98 8.23
N VAL A 79 -44.16 -4.73 7.49
CA VAL A 79 -42.69 -4.91 7.69
C VAL A 79 -41.91 -3.58 7.66
N SER A 80 -42.55 -2.47 7.30
CA SER A 80 -41.93 -1.14 7.14
C SER A 80 -41.41 -0.53 8.45
N CYS A 81 -41.88 -0.98 9.62
CA CYS A 81 -41.32 -0.57 10.91
C CYS A 81 -39.84 -0.99 11.09
N TYR A 82 -39.46 -2.15 10.55
CA TYR A 82 -38.06 -2.58 10.44
C TYR A 82 -37.26 -1.76 9.45
N GLY A 83 -37.93 -0.97 8.59
CA GLY A 83 -37.28 -0.07 7.65
C GLY A 83 -36.46 1.01 8.37
N LEU A 84 -37.01 1.62 9.43
CA LEU A 84 -36.26 2.60 10.20
C LEU A 84 -35.06 1.96 10.92
N SER A 85 -35.25 0.79 11.55
CA SER A 85 -34.14 0.04 12.18
C SER A 85 -33.03 -0.27 11.17
N TYR A 86 -33.42 -0.71 9.97
CA TYR A 86 -32.50 -0.98 8.87
C TYR A 86 -31.69 0.25 8.43
N TYR A 87 -32.31 1.44 8.40
CA TYR A 87 -31.59 2.68 8.07
C TYR A 87 -30.69 3.14 9.21
N LEU A 88 -31.15 3.03 10.45
CA LEU A 88 -30.42 3.42 11.64
C LEU A 88 -29.16 2.56 11.87
N ASP A 89 -29.25 1.25 11.67
CA ASP A 89 -28.11 0.32 11.75
C ASP A 89 -27.03 0.63 10.71
N ARG A 90 -27.41 1.20 9.57
CA ARG A 90 -26.48 1.55 8.48
C ARG A 90 -25.78 2.89 8.68
N ILE A 91 -26.31 3.73 9.56
CA ILE A 91 -25.73 5.04 9.89
C ILE A 91 -24.61 4.90 10.93
N ASP A 92 -24.58 3.79 11.69
CA ASP A 92 -23.50 3.47 12.62
C ASP A 92 -22.37 2.69 11.89
N PRO A 93 -21.08 3.11 11.96
CA PRO A 93 -20.51 4.23 12.71
C PRO A 93 -20.43 5.55 11.93
N VAL A 94 -21.05 6.58 12.52
CA VAL A 94 -21.18 7.95 11.97
C VAL A 94 -19.81 8.59 11.72
N ASP A 95 -18.85 8.49 12.65
CA ASP A 95 -17.49 9.02 12.45
C ASP A 95 -16.82 8.43 11.19
N ARG A 96 -16.93 7.11 10.99
CA ARG A 96 -16.35 6.45 9.81
C ARG A 96 -17.01 6.91 8.52
N MET A 97 -18.33 7.05 8.52
CA MET A 97 -19.07 7.52 7.34
C MET A 97 -18.70 8.96 6.98
N ILE A 98 -18.69 9.85 7.97
CA ILE A 98 -18.41 11.27 7.76
C ILE A 98 -16.95 11.46 7.35
N ARG A 99 -15.99 10.85 8.03
CA ARG A 99 -14.57 10.99 7.69
C ARG A 99 -14.24 10.55 6.27
N LYS A 100 -14.89 9.50 5.77
CA LYS A 100 -14.72 9.04 4.38
C LYS A 100 -15.31 10.00 3.35
N ALA A 101 -16.28 10.81 3.75
CA ALA A 101 -16.93 11.78 2.86
C ALA A 101 -16.26 13.16 2.90
N ILE A 102 -15.38 13.43 3.86
CA ILE A 102 -14.67 14.71 3.95
C ILE A 102 -13.56 14.75 2.92
N LYS A 103 -13.58 15.81 2.10
CA LYS A 103 -12.45 16.18 1.25
C LYS A 103 -11.64 17.26 1.96
N TYR A 104 -10.34 17.05 2.08
CA TYR A 104 -9.42 18.04 2.62
C TYR A 104 -8.79 18.85 1.49
N ASP A 105 -8.68 20.16 1.68
CA ASP A 105 -7.93 21.05 0.80
C ASP A 105 -7.08 21.99 1.64
N SER A 106 -5.80 22.06 1.32
CA SER A 106 -4.87 22.99 1.95
C SER A 106 -3.69 23.28 1.03
N LYS A 107 -3.05 24.44 1.25
CA LYS A 107 -1.80 24.79 0.56
C LYS A 107 -0.72 23.72 0.74
N LYS A 108 -0.66 23.12 1.94
CA LYS A 108 0.32 22.08 2.27
C LYS A 108 0.01 20.77 1.55
N LEU A 109 -1.25 20.33 1.47
CA LEU A 109 -1.64 19.15 0.67
C LEU A 109 -1.30 19.35 -0.81
N THR A 110 -1.57 20.54 -1.35
CA THR A 110 -1.17 20.90 -2.72
C THR A 110 0.34 20.83 -2.92
N GLN A 111 1.13 21.32 -1.95
CA GLN A 111 2.59 21.27 -2.00
C GLN A 111 3.12 19.84 -1.91
N LEU A 112 2.57 19.01 -1.02
CA LEU A 112 2.93 17.60 -0.89
C LEU A 112 2.72 16.85 -2.20
N LYS A 113 1.59 17.08 -2.88
CA LYS A 113 1.30 16.46 -4.17
C LYS A 113 2.33 16.85 -5.23
N LYS A 114 2.63 18.15 -5.37
CA LYS A 114 3.64 18.63 -6.33
C LYS A 114 5.03 18.05 -6.04
N GLN A 115 5.41 18.03 -4.77
CA GLN A 115 6.71 17.48 -4.35
C GLN A 115 6.81 15.99 -4.70
N HIS A 116 5.77 15.21 -4.42
CA HIS A 116 5.71 13.80 -4.77
C HIS A 116 5.82 13.57 -6.28
N GLU A 117 5.05 14.30 -7.10
CA GLU A 117 5.15 14.23 -8.57
C GLU A 117 6.55 14.58 -9.09
N ASP A 118 7.20 15.59 -8.50
CA ASP A 118 8.56 15.97 -8.84
C ASP A 118 9.60 14.91 -8.43
N ASP A 119 9.43 14.29 -7.27
CA ASP A 119 10.32 13.25 -6.78
C ASP A 119 10.17 11.95 -7.58
N GLU A 120 8.94 11.55 -7.94
CA GLU A 120 8.68 10.44 -8.84
C GLU A 120 9.36 10.65 -10.20
N ARG A 121 9.25 11.86 -10.76
CA ARG A 121 9.89 12.21 -12.04
C ARG A 121 11.42 12.10 -11.95
N LYS A 122 12.03 12.60 -10.86
CA LYS A 122 13.49 12.52 -10.64
C LYS A 122 13.95 11.07 -10.45
N VAL A 123 13.23 10.29 -9.63
CA VAL A 123 13.53 8.86 -9.43
C VAL A 123 13.41 8.12 -10.76
N GLY A 124 12.34 8.35 -11.51
CA GLY A 124 12.14 7.77 -12.84
C GLY A 124 13.29 8.07 -13.80
N ALA A 125 13.70 9.35 -13.89
CA ALA A 125 14.81 9.77 -14.74
C ALA A 125 16.15 9.14 -14.32
N ASN A 126 16.44 9.10 -13.01
CA ASN A 126 17.68 8.52 -12.48
C ASN A 126 17.78 7.03 -12.80
N TYR A 127 16.73 6.25 -12.55
CA TYR A 127 16.74 4.82 -12.86
C TYR A 127 16.78 4.55 -14.38
N ALA A 128 16.16 5.40 -15.20
CA ALA A 128 16.26 5.30 -16.65
C ALA A 128 17.72 5.50 -17.13
N ALA A 129 18.44 6.49 -16.57
CA ALA A 129 19.85 6.72 -16.85
C ALA A 129 20.73 5.53 -16.42
N VAL A 130 20.49 4.98 -15.21
CA VAL A 130 21.19 3.77 -14.74
C VAL A 130 20.97 2.60 -15.69
N LEU A 131 19.73 2.33 -16.10
CA LEU A 131 19.40 1.25 -17.01
C LEU A 131 20.02 1.45 -18.42
N ALA A 132 20.12 2.68 -18.90
CA ALA A 132 20.80 3.00 -20.15
C ALA A 132 22.30 2.68 -20.06
N GLU A 133 22.96 3.09 -18.97
CA GLU A 133 24.37 2.79 -18.72
C GLU A 133 24.66 1.29 -18.62
N LEU A 134 23.79 0.53 -17.95
CA LEU A 134 23.91 -0.93 -17.87
C LEU A 134 23.85 -1.62 -19.23
N LYS A 135 23.05 -1.10 -20.17
CA LYS A 135 22.99 -1.63 -21.54
C LYS A 135 24.32 -1.47 -22.25
N LEU A 136 24.99 -0.33 -22.07
CA LEU A 136 26.27 0.01 -22.70
C LEU A 136 27.47 -0.77 -22.15
N LYS A 137 27.41 -1.26 -20.89
CA LYS A 137 28.55 -2.00 -20.31
C LYS A 137 28.80 -3.34 -21.02
N SER A 138 30.06 -3.71 -21.20
CA SER A 138 30.46 -4.87 -22.02
C SER A 138 30.13 -6.23 -21.40
N ASN A 139 30.07 -6.35 -20.07
CA ASN A 139 29.80 -7.63 -19.39
C ASN A 139 29.10 -7.42 -18.03
N THR A 140 28.64 -8.52 -17.42
CA THR A 140 27.93 -8.52 -16.12
C THR A 140 28.78 -7.94 -15.00
N LYS A 141 30.08 -8.27 -14.94
CA LYS A 141 30.99 -7.78 -13.88
C LYS A 141 31.05 -6.25 -13.86
N ARG A 142 31.21 -5.64 -15.03
CA ARG A 142 31.17 -4.17 -15.20
C ARG A 142 29.83 -3.55 -14.82
N CYS A 143 28.73 -4.26 -15.01
CA CYS A 143 27.41 -3.81 -14.56
C CYS A 143 27.32 -3.76 -13.04
N VAL A 144 27.81 -4.79 -12.35
CA VAL A 144 27.81 -4.86 -10.88
C VAL A 144 28.77 -3.83 -10.27
N GLU A 145 29.97 -3.67 -10.83
CA GLU A 145 30.93 -2.62 -10.43
C GLU A 145 30.31 -1.22 -10.51
N TYR A 146 29.67 -0.90 -11.64
CA TYR A 146 28.99 0.38 -11.82
C TYR A 146 27.87 0.63 -10.78
N LEU A 147 27.08 -0.39 -10.45
CA LEU A 147 26.05 -0.26 -9.42
C LEU A 147 26.67 -0.01 -8.03
N LYS A 148 27.80 -0.65 -7.71
CA LYS A 148 28.54 -0.38 -6.45
C LYS A 148 29.08 1.04 -6.40
N GLU A 149 29.62 1.56 -7.51
CA GLU A 149 30.11 2.95 -7.60
C GLU A 149 29.00 3.97 -7.35
N LEU A 150 27.78 3.66 -7.78
CA LEU A 150 26.57 4.46 -7.50
C LEU A 150 26.03 4.30 -6.07
N GLY A 151 26.64 3.42 -5.26
CA GLY A 151 26.24 3.17 -3.87
C GLY A 151 25.11 2.16 -3.69
N PHE A 152 24.77 1.38 -4.72
CA PHE A 152 23.79 0.29 -4.55
C PHE A 152 24.39 -0.85 -3.72
N ASP A 153 23.62 -1.37 -2.76
CA ASP A 153 23.94 -2.62 -2.08
C ASP A 153 23.68 -3.81 -3.03
N THR A 154 24.76 -4.31 -3.62
CA THR A 154 24.72 -5.41 -4.60
C THR A 154 24.93 -6.78 -3.98
N THR A 155 24.97 -6.90 -2.63
CA THR A 155 25.18 -8.18 -1.93
C THR A 155 24.21 -9.28 -2.38
N SER A 156 22.97 -8.90 -2.73
CA SER A 156 21.95 -9.83 -3.23
C SER A 156 22.21 -10.35 -4.65
N LEU A 157 22.94 -9.61 -5.47
CA LEU A 157 23.40 -10.04 -6.80
C LEU A 157 24.60 -10.98 -6.69
N GLU A 158 25.52 -10.74 -5.76
CA GLU A 158 26.70 -11.59 -5.52
C GLU A 158 26.29 -12.99 -5.05
N LYS A 159 25.25 -13.10 -4.22
CA LYS A 159 24.68 -14.39 -3.82
C LYS A 159 24.16 -15.22 -5.00
N LEU A 160 23.67 -14.58 -6.07
CA LEU A 160 23.23 -15.25 -7.30
C LEU A 160 24.42 -15.67 -8.18
N GLU A 161 25.57 -15.01 -8.04
CA GLU A 161 26.82 -15.40 -8.70
C GLU A 161 27.39 -16.68 -8.09
N HIS A 162 27.24 -16.86 -6.77
CA HIS A 162 27.72 -18.03 -6.01
C HIS A 162 26.78 -19.25 -6.03
N THR A 163 25.60 -19.17 -6.66
CA THR A 163 24.74 -20.34 -6.92
C THR A 163 25.20 -21.12 -8.17
N GLU A 164 26.51 -21.31 -8.33
CA GLU A 164 26.98 -22.47 -9.07
C GLU A 164 26.55 -23.69 -8.29
N VAL A 165 25.68 -24.51 -8.87
CA VAL A 165 25.38 -25.83 -8.35
C VAL A 165 26.69 -26.62 -8.41
N SER A 166 27.46 -26.60 -7.33
CA SER A 166 28.47 -27.62 -7.07
C SER A 166 27.71 -28.91 -6.78
N VAL A 167 27.11 -29.52 -7.80
CA VAL A 167 26.86 -30.95 -7.75
C VAL A 167 28.26 -31.53 -7.64
N GLN A 168 28.59 -32.13 -6.49
CA GLN A 168 29.65 -33.11 -6.44
C GLN A 168 29.20 -34.26 -7.35
N LEU A 169 29.45 -34.10 -8.66
CA LEU A 169 29.27 -35.18 -9.62
C LEU A 169 30.28 -36.25 -9.26
N ASP A 170 29.77 -37.40 -8.81
CA ASP A 170 30.59 -38.58 -8.60
C ASP A 170 31.19 -39.00 -9.94
N ARG A 171 32.45 -38.62 -10.15
CA ARG A 171 33.17 -38.85 -11.41
C ARG A 171 33.43 -40.34 -11.68
N ARG A 172 33.17 -41.25 -10.72
CA ARG A 172 33.30 -42.71 -10.93
C ARG A 172 32.41 -43.23 -12.06
N TYR A 173 31.30 -42.56 -12.33
CA TYR A 173 30.31 -43.00 -13.32
C TYR A 173 30.31 -42.16 -14.61
N LEU A 174 31.21 -41.16 -14.73
CA LEU A 174 31.26 -40.28 -15.90
C LEU A 174 31.96 -40.90 -17.12
N PHE A 175 32.70 -42.01 -16.94
CA PHE A 175 33.43 -42.71 -17.99
C PHE A 175 33.37 -44.25 -17.85
N VAL A 176 32.17 -44.83 -17.72
CA VAL A 176 32.00 -46.30 -17.60
C VAL A 176 32.00 -47.03 -18.96
N CYS A 177 31.99 -46.30 -20.07
CA CYS A 177 32.25 -46.90 -21.40
C CYS A 177 33.49 -46.25 -22.01
N GLY A 178 34.65 -46.69 -21.55
CA GLY A 178 35.85 -46.62 -22.36
C GLY A 178 35.78 -47.71 -23.42
N ASP A 179 35.43 -47.33 -24.65
CA ASP A 179 35.92 -48.05 -25.83
C ASP A 179 37.15 -47.31 -26.32
N ASN A 180 38.30 -47.65 -25.75
CA ASN A 180 39.53 -47.69 -26.52
C ASN A 180 39.86 -49.18 -26.71
N LYS A 181 40.18 -49.53 -27.96
CA LYS A 181 40.68 -50.83 -28.41
C LYS A 181 41.57 -51.54 -27.39
#